data_AF-A0A0S9KDB7-F1
#
_entry.id   AF-A0A0S9KDB7-F1
#
_cell.length_a   1.000
_cell.length_b   1.000
_cell.length_c   1.000
_cell.angle_alpha   90.00
_cell.angle_beta   90.00
_cell.angle_gamma   90.00
#
_symmetry.space_group_name_H-M   'P 1'
#
loop_
_entity.id
_entity.type
_entity.pdbx_description
1 polymer ?
#
loop_
_entity_poly.entity_id
_entity_poly.type
_entity_poly.pdbx_seq_one_letter_code
_entity_poly.pdbx_strand_id
1 'polypeptide(L)'
;MSAFGIATGSPTSPGGPIEINASAKDKTINALGALVKWIPADVVAGYGIATTLKVANNKDADPDWVAWWIFLIIAPIFVAVVAWATKETKDLAWKVILVVPAFILWSSTIPASVWNTFSWFKDATALTYGVLFIIAVLFTIVAQRLAPPSDGA
;
A
#
# COMPACT_ATOMS: atom_id res chain seq x y z
N MET A 1 33.54 -1.86 -4.85
CA MET A 1 34.08 -1.28 -3.61
C MET A 1 33.03 -0.30 -3.08
N SER A 2 32.41 -0.63 -1.95
CA SER A 2 31.27 0.08 -1.38
C SER A 2 31.72 1.34 -0.64
N ALA A 3 31.11 2.49 -0.94
CA ALA A 3 31.39 3.78 -0.31
C ALA A 3 30.33 4.14 0.74
N PHE A 4 30.17 3.27 1.75
CA PHE A 4 29.40 3.60 2.95
C PHE A 4 30.35 3.68 4.14
N GLY A 5 30.69 4.90 4.50
CA GLY A 5 31.51 5.21 5.66
C GLY A 5 31.97 6.64 5.58
N ILE A 6 31.20 7.55 6.17
CA ILE A 6 31.65 8.66 7.03
C ILE A 6 30.39 9.15 7.75
N ALA A 7 30.30 8.78 9.02
CA ALA A 7 29.50 9.45 10.02
C ALA A 7 30.50 9.93 11.08
N THR A 8 30.77 11.23 11.14
CA THR A 8 31.38 11.86 12.32
C THR A 8 30.86 13.28 12.46
N GLY A 9 30.17 13.54 13.57
CA GLY A 9 30.00 14.89 14.12
C GLY A 9 28.56 15.34 14.32
N SER A 10 27.95 14.93 15.43
CA SER A 10 26.70 15.53 15.92
C SER A 10 26.93 16.99 16.35
N PRO A 11 25.95 17.86 16.11
CA PRO A 11 25.41 18.68 17.18
C PRO A 11 23.94 18.30 17.40
N THR A 12 23.60 18.00 18.65
CA THR A 12 22.24 17.88 19.15
C THR A 12 21.47 19.18 18.89
N SER A 13 20.68 19.19 17.81
CA SER A 13 19.64 20.20 17.57
C SER A 13 18.29 19.60 17.99
N PRO A 14 17.49 20.28 18.84
CA PRO A 14 16.14 19.84 19.17
C PRO A 14 15.24 20.09 17.95
N GLY A 15 15.33 19.22 16.95
CA GLY A 15 14.65 19.36 15.67
C GLY A 15 15.21 18.47 14.55
N GLY A 16 15.95 17.41 14.88
CA GLY A 16 16.52 16.50 13.90
C GLY A 16 15.45 15.69 13.16
N PRO A 17 15.69 15.30 11.89
CA PRO A 17 14.79 14.43 11.15
C PRO A 17 14.57 13.15 11.96
N ILE A 18 13.31 12.74 12.10
CA ILE A 18 12.93 11.50 12.79
C ILE A 18 13.75 10.37 12.16
N GLU A 19 14.77 9.89 12.88
CA GLU A 19 15.48 8.68 12.50
C GLU A 19 14.49 7.52 12.65
N ILE A 20 13.84 7.17 11.55
CA ILE A 20 13.06 5.94 11.48
C ILE A 20 14.09 4.81 11.60
N ASN A 21 14.23 4.30 12.82
CA ASN A 21 15.09 3.17 13.19
C ASN A 21 14.94 2.07 12.12
N ALA A 22 16.04 1.47 11.66
CA ALA A 22 16.01 0.41 10.64
C ALA A 22 14.98 -0.69 10.96
N SER A 23 14.79 -1.00 12.26
CA SER A 23 13.76 -1.92 12.74
C SER A 23 12.32 -1.45 12.46
N ALA A 24 12.04 -0.14 12.54
CA ALA A 24 10.75 0.42 12.18
C ALA A 24 10.52 0.37 10.67
N LYS A 25 11.56 0.66 9.86
CA LYS A 25 11.50 0.55 8.40
C LYS A 25 11.20 -0.89 7.96
N ASP A 26 11.86 -1.89 8.56
CA ASP A 26 11.62 -3.30 8.27
C ASP A 26 10.18 -3.73 8.64
N LYS A 27 9.66 -3.26 9.78
CA LYS A 27 8.27 -3.51 10.18
C LYS A 27 7.27 -2.88 9.22
N THR A 28 7.54 -1.66 8.74
CA THR A 28 6.70 -1.00 7.73
C THR A 28 6.69 -1.76 6.42
N ILE A 29 7.87 -2.17 5.92
CA ILE A 29 7.98 -2.96 4.68
C ILE A 29 7.24 -4.30 4.82
N ASN A 30 7.40 -4.98 5.96
CA ASN A 30 6.72 -6.25 6.20
C ASN A 30 5.19 -6.11 6.27
N ALA A 31 4.67 -5.07 6.92
CA ALA A 31 3.23 -4.83 6.97
C ALA A 31 2.66 -4.44 5.60
N LEU A 32 3.37 -3.62 4.83
CA LEU A 32 2.99 -3.30 3.45
C LEU A 32 3.01 -4.54 2.57
N GLY A 33 4.04 -5.39 2.70
CA GLY A 33 4.11 -6.66 2.00
C GLY A 33 2.94 -7.58 2.36
N ALA A 34 2.54 -7.62 3.63
CA ALA A 34 1.39 -8.40 4.07
C ALA A 34 0.05 -7.82 3.56
N LEU A 35 -0.08 -6.50 3.46
CA LEU A 35 -1.25 -5.82 2.92
C LEU A 35 -1.40 -6.06 1.41
N VAL A 36 -0.29 -5.96 0.66
CA VAL A 36 -0.25 -6.15 -0.80
C VAL A 36 -0.61 -7.58 -1.20
N LYS A 37 -0.37 -8.59 -0.35
CA LYS A 37 -0.79 -9.98 -0.61
C LYS A 37 -2.29 -10.15 -0.82
N TRP A 38 -3.11 -9.23 -0.33
CA TRP A 38 -4.56 -9.24 -0.51
C TRP A 38 -5.01 -8.65 -1.85
N ILE A 39 -4.10 -8.00 -2.56
CA ILE A 39 -4.36 -7.35 -3.84
C ILE A 39 -3.68 -8.18 -4.93
N PRO A 40 -4.36 -8.47 -6.06
CA PRO A 40 -3.71 -9.12 -7.19
C PRO A 40 -2.48 -8.33 -7.66
N ALA A 41 -1.37 -9.03 -7.91
CA ALA A 41 -0.10 -8.40 -8.29
C ALA A 41 -0.24 -7.53 -9.56
N ASP A 42 -1.06 -7.97 -10.52
CA ASP A 42 -1.33 -7.23 -11.76
C ASP A 42 -2.06 -5.90 -11.52
N VAL A 43 -2.93 -5.84 -10.51
CA VAL A 43 -3.65 -4.62 -10.11
C VAL A 43 -2.68 -3.63 -9.47
N VAL A 44 -1.80 -4.13 -8.59
CA VAL A 44 -0.75 -3.34 -7.93
C VAL A 44 0.20 -2.76 -8.98
N ALA A 45 0.68 -3.60 -9.89
CA ALA A 45 1.57 -3.20 -10.98
C ALA A 45 0.89 -2.21 -11.94
N GLY A 46 -0.34 -2.50 -12.38
CA GLY A 46 -1.09 -1.65 -13.30
C GLY A 46 -1.36 -0.25 -12.73
N TYR A 47 -1.83 -0.17 -11.47
CA TYR A 47 -2.05 1.13 -10.83
C TYR A 47 -0.73 1.87 -10.56
N GLY A 48 0.32 1.15 -10.17
CA GLY A 48 1.67 1.72 -10.00
C GLY A 48 2.22 2.32 -11.29
N ILE A 49 2.05 1.62 -12.43
CA ILE A 49 2.45 2.11 -13.75
C ILE A 49 1.61 3.33 -14.15
N ALA A 50 0.29 3.26 -14.00
CA ALA A 50 -0.60 4.37 -14.37
C ALA A 50 -0.25 5.66 -13.60
N THR A 51 -0.02 5.55 -12.30
CA THR A 51 0.37 6.69 -11.45
C THR A 51 1.77 7.21 -11.80
N THR A 52 2.74 6.32 -12.00
CA THR A 52 4.13 6.70 -12.33
C THR A 52 4.24 7.37 -13.70
N LEU A 53 3.58 6.82 -14.72
CA LEU A 53 3.57 7.38 -16.08
C LEU A 53 2.94 8.78 -16.10
N LYS A 54 1.89 8.98 -15.30
CA LYS A 54 1.23 10.28 -15.22
C LYS A 54 2.13 11.35 -14.62
N VAL A 55 2.81 11.03 -13.52
CA VAL A 55 3.80 11.92 -12.88
C VAL A 55 4.98 12.19 -13.82
N ALA A 56 5.46 11.17 -14.54
CA ALA A 56 6.58 11.31 -15.47
C ALA A 56 6.24 12.25 -16.64
N ASN A 57 5.00 12.20 -17.14
CA ASN A 57 4.55 12.99 -18.29
C ASN A 57 4.06 14.39 -17.91
N ASN A 58 3.62 14.60 -16.67
CA ASN A 58 3.09 15.87 -16.19
C ASN A 58 3.49 16.05 -14.71
N LYS A 59 4.48 16.90 -14.44
CA LYS A 59 4.97 17.13 -13.07
C LYS A 59 3.92 17.74 -12.13
N ASP A 60 2.95 18.44 -12.70
CA ASP A 60 1.79 19.02 -12.00
C ASP A 60 0.50 18.24 -12.28
N ALA A 61 0.60 16.97 -12.68
CA ALA A 61 -0.60 16.19 -12.98
C ALA A 61 -1.49 16.05 -11.75
N ASP A 62 -2.75 16.43 -11.88
CA ASP A 62 -3.75 16.07 -10.90
C ASP A 62 -3.82 14.54 -10.72
N PRO A 63 -4.02 14.06 -9.48
CA PRO A 63 -4.17 12.63 -9.21
C PRO A 63 -5.22 11.97 -10.11
N ASP A 64 -4.90 10.78 -10.60
CA ASP A 64 -5.78 10.08 -11.53
C ASP A 64 -6.94 9.37 -10.84
N TRP A 65 -8.01 10.13 -10.61
CA TRP A 65 -9.26 9.62 -10.07
C TRP A 65 -9.86 8.50 -10.93
N VAL A 66 -9.72 8.59 -12.24
CA VAL A 66 -10.28 7.61 -13.17
C VAL A 66 -9.53 6.29 -13.01
N ALA A 67 -8.20 6.32 -13.04
CA ALA A 67 -7.39 5.13 -12.81
C ALA A 67 -7.66 4.53 -11.41
N TRP A 68 -7.76 5.36 -10.36
CA TRP A 68 -8.04 4.85 -9.02
C TRP A 68 -9.38 4.10 -8.93
N TRP A 69 -10.46 4.66 -9.49
CA TRP A 69 -11.76 3.97 -9.53
C TRP A 69 -11.74 2.70 -10.38
N ILE A 70 -11.07 2.72 -11.53
CA ILE A 70 -10.91 1.55 -12.39
C ILE A 70 -10.23 0.42 -11.61
N PHE A 71 -9.10 0.68 -10.97
CA PHE A 71 -8.37 -0.36 -10.24
C PHE A 71 -9.07 -0.80 -8.95
N LEU A 72 -9.80 0.09 -8.27
CA LEU A 72 -10.65 -0.26 -7.12
C LEU A 72 -11.73 -1.27 -7.50
N ILE A 73 -12.32 -1.15 -8.69
CA ILE A 73 -13.38 -2.05 -9.20
C ILE A 73 -12.77 -3.32 -9.81
N ILE A 74 -11.66 -3.19 -10.55
CA ILE A 74 -11.00 -4.33 -11.19
C ILE A 74 -10.46 -5.31 -10.14
N ALA A 75 -9.95 -4.83 -9.00
CA ALA A 75 -9.37 -5.71 -7.98
C ALA A 75 -10.31 -6.82 -7.50
N PRO A 76 -11.54 -6.54 -7.01
CA PRO A 76 -12.50 -7.58 -6.64
C PRO A 76 -12.99 -8.42 -7.82
N ILE A 77 -13.14 -7.84 -9.02
CA ILE A 77 -13.51 -8.61 -10.21
C ILE A 77 -12.41 -9.62 -10.56
N PHE A 78 -11.16 -9.20 -10.52
CA PHE A 78 -10.02 -10.05 -10.82
C PHE A 78 -9.94 -11.23 -9.83
N VAL A 79 -10.10 -10.96 -8.53
CA VAL A 79 -10.17 -12.01 -7.50
C VAL A 79 -11.31 -12.99 -7.81
N ALA A 80 -12.49 -12.50 -8.17
CA ALA A 80 -13.64 -13.33 -8.52
C ALA A 80 -13.39 -14.18 -9.78
N VAL A 81 -12.80 -13.61 -10.83
CA VAL A 81 -12.48 -14.32 -12.08
C VAL A 81 -11.41 -15.38 -11.85
N VAL A 82 -10.34 -15.08 -11.11
CA VAL A 82 -9.29 -16.05 -10.79
C VAL A 82 -9.87 -17.20 -9.98
N ALA A 83 -10.64 -16.93 -8.94
CA ALA A 83 -11.29 -17.96 -8.13
C ALA A 83 -12.25 -18.84 -8.94
N TRP A 84 -12.99 -18.25 -9.88
CA TRP A 84 -13.82 -19.01 -10.81
C TRP A 84 -12.98 -19.90 -11.73
N ALA A 85 -11.88 -19.38 -12.27
CA ALA A 85 -10.98 -20.10 -13.16
C ALA A 85 -10.25 -21.25 -12.46
N THR A 86 -9.84 -21.08 -11.20
CA THR A 86 -9.18 -22.10 -10.38
C THR A 86 -10.16 -23.03 -9.67
N LYS A 87 -11.47 -22.76 -9.75
CA LYS A 87 -12.54 -23.42 -8.98
C LYS A 87 -12.36 -23.33 -7.47
N GLU A 88 -11.54 -22.39 -6.99
CA GLU A 88 -11.29 -22.16 -5.57
C GLU A 88 -12.32 -21.19 -5.00
N THR A 89 -13.45 -21.71 -4.54
CA THR A 89 -14.55 -20.90 -4.01
C THR A 89 -14.50 -20.71 -2.49
N LYS A 90 -13.61 -21.44 -1.80
CA LYS A 90 -13.47 -21.35 -0.36
C LYS A 90 -13.03 -19.93 0.01
N ASP A 91 -13.78 -19.32 0.92
CA ASP A 91 -13.55 -17.97 1.43
C ASP A 91 -13.61 -16.85 0.36
N LEU A 92 -14.13 -17.14 -0.84
CA LEU A 92 -14.20 -16.20 -1.95
C LEU A 92 -14.90 -14.89 -1.59
N ALA A 93 -16.05 -15.00 -0.92
CA ALA A 93 -16.81 -13.83 -0.47
C ALA A 93 -15.94 -12.90 0.39
N TRP A 94 -15.16 -13.47 1.31
CA TRP A 94 -14.24 -12.70 2.14
C TRP A 94 -13.07 -12.13 1.35
N LYS A 95 -12.45 -12.90 0.44
CA LYS A 95 -11.36 -12.39 -0.42
C LYS A 95 -11.82 -11.18 -1.26
N VAL A 96 -13.02 -11.25 -1.84
CA VAL A 96 -13.62 -10.15 -2.64
C VAL A 96 -13.97 -8.94 -1.77
N ILE A 97 -14.45 -9.15 -0.54
CA ILE A 97 -14.75 -8.04 0.38
C ILE A 97 -13.46 -7.39 0.89
N LEU A 98 -12.42 -8.18 1.21
CA LEU A 98 -11.18 -7.72 1.83
C LEU A 98 -10.23 -7.03 0.85
N VAL A 99 -10.27 -7.37 -0.44
CA VAL A 99 -9.39 -6.71 -1.43
C VAL A 99 -9.70 -5.22 -1.58
N VAL A 100 -10.95 -4.80 -1.40
CA VAL A 100 -11.36 -3.38 -1.49
C VAL A 100 -10.67 -2.51 -0.44
N PRO A 101 -10.82 -2.74 0.88
CA PRO A 101 -10.12 -1.99 1.90
C PRO A 101 -8.59 -2.19 1.82
N ALA A 102 -8.10 -3.36 1.40
CA ALA A 102 -6.67 -3.56 1.17
C ALA A 102 -6.13 -2.60 0.10
N PHE A 103 -6.82 -2.48 -1.03
CA PHE A 103 -6.46 -1.55 -2.10
C PHE A 103 -6.55 -0.08 -1.65
N ILE A 104 -7.61 0.30 -0.93
CA ILE A 104 -7.77 1.65 -0.37
C ILE A 104 -6.58 2.00 0.53
N LEU A 105 -6.26 1.13 1.50
CA LEU A 105 -5.15 1.34 2.43
C LEU A 105 -3.80 1.37 1.71
N TRP A 106 -3.57 0.43 0.80
CA TRP A 106 -2.32 0.37 0.05
C TRP A 106 -2.16 1.60 -0.86
N SER A 107 -3.20 1.99 -1.59
CA SER A 107 -3.16 3.15 -2.50
C SER A 107 -2.86 4.46 -1.77
N SER A 108 -3.21 4.57 -0.48
CA SER A 108 -2.86 5.72 0.37
C SER A 108 -1.35 5.87 0.57
N THR A 109 -0.58 4.80 0.44
CA THR A 109 0.87 4.84 0.60
C THR A 109 1.61 5.33 -0.64
N ILE A 110 0.89 5.57 -1.74
CA ILE A 110 1.46 6.03 -3.00
C ILE A 110 1.46 7.58 -3.01
N PRO A 111 2.64 8.23 -3.13
CA PRO A 111 2.75 9.70 -3.10
C PRO A 111 2.01 10.43 -4.22
N ALA A 112 1.72 9.75 -5.34
CA ALA A 112 0.99 10.32 -6.48
C ALA A 112 -0.48 9.85 -6.55
N SER A 113 -0.98 9.24 -5.47
CA SER A 113 -2.36 8.76 -5.42
C SER A 113 -3.38 9.88 -5.21
N VAL A 114 -4.65 9.55 -5.46
CA VAL A 114 -5.82 10.41 -5.18
C VAL A 114 -5.86 10.93 -3.75
N TRP A 115 -5.22 10.26 -2.80
CA TRP A 115 -5.21 10.69 -1.41
C TRP A 115 -4.57 12.07 -1.21
N ASN A 116 -3.62 12.45 -2.06
CA ASN A 116 -2.95 13.76 -1.98
C ASN A 116 -3.83 14.94 -2.39
N THR A 117 -5.04 14.72 -2.92
CA THR A 117 -6.01 15.81 -3.13
C THR A 117 -6.64 16.27 -1.83
N PHE A 118 -6.67 15.43 -0.81
CA PHE A 118 -7.27 15.77 0.47
C PHE A 118 -6.26 16.55 1.32
N SER A 119 -6.63 17.75 1.76
CA SER A 119 -5.76 18.60 2.60
C SER A 119 -5.26 17.89 3.85
N TRP A 120 -6.15 17.15 4.54
CA TRP A 120 -5.80 16.37 5.73
C TRP A 120 -4.79 15.24 5.48
N PHE A 121 -4.68 14.77 4.23
CA PHE A 121 -3.73 13.75 3.82
C PHE A 121 -2.44 14.36 3.27
N LYS A 122 -2.54 15.49 2.56
CA LYS A 122 -1.40 16.25 2.06
C LYS A 122 -0.57 16.83 3.22
N ASP A 123 -1.23 17.26 4.28
CA ASP A 123 -0.61 17.75 5.52
C ASP A 123 -0.39 16.61 6.55
N ALA A 124 -0.47 15.35 6.10
CA ALA A 124 -0.32 14.19 6.97
C ALA A 124 1.02 14.21 7.71
N THR A 125 0.94 14.33 9.03
CA THR A 125 2.10 14.21 9.91
C THR A 125 2.52 12.74 10.05
N ALA A 126 3.68 12.48 10.65
CA ALA A 126 4.12 11.13 11.00
C ALA A 126 3.06 10.34 11.80
N LEU A 127 2.18 11.05 12.54
CA LEU A 127 1.06 10.46 13.26
C LEU A 127 -0.02 9.89 12.33
N THR A 128 -0.38 10.58 11.25
CA THR A 128 -1.36 10.10 10.26
C THR A 128 -0.87 8.81 9.60
N TYR A 129 0.40 8.76 9.19
CA TYR A 129 1.01 7.55 8.66
C TYR A 129 1.12 6.44 9.70
N GLY A 130 1.38 6.78 10.97
CA GLY A 130 1.36 5.84 12.09
C GLY A 130 -0.02 5.21 12.30
N VAL A 131 -1.09 6.00 12.24
CA VAL A 131 -2.48 5.52 12.34
C VAL A 131 -2.83 4.62 11.16
N LEU A 132 -2.51 5.03 9.93
CA LEU A 132 -2.73 4.20 8.73
C LEU A 132 -1.98 2.87 8.81
N PHE A 133 -0.75 2.89 9.33
CA PHE A 133 0.02 1.67 9.56
C PHE A 133 -0.66 0.76 10.58
N ILE A 134 -1.14 1.29 11.71
CA ILE A 134 -1.89 0.51 12.72
C ILE A 134 -3.14 -0.10 12.09
N ILE A 135 -3.89 0.67 11.30
CA ILE A 135 -5.09 0.20 10.59
C ILE A 135 -4.73 -0.92 9.62
N ALA A 136 -3.66 -0.79 8.84
CA ALA A 136 -3.19 -1.81 7.90
C ALA A 136 -2.76 -3.11 8.60
N VAL A 137 -2.10 -3.01 9.75
CA VAL A 137 -1.72 -4.17 10.56
C VAL A 137 -2.97 -4.86 11.12
N LEU A 138 -3.89 -4.12 11.73
CA LEU A 138 -5.14 -4.67 12.26
C LEU A 138 -5.96 -5.33 11.16
N PHE A 139 -6.08 -4.67 10.01
CA PHE A 139 -6.72 -5.23 8.82
C PHE A 139 -6.10 -6.56 8.44
N THR A 140 -4.77 -6.63 8.33
CA THR A 140 -4.07 -7.86 7.94
C THR A 140 -4.34 -9.00 8.92
N ILE A 141 -4.32 -8.73 10.23
CA ILE A 141 -4.61 -9.73 11.27
C ILE A 141 -6.04 -10.26 11.12
N VAL A 142 -7.02 -9.37 10.96
CA VAL A 142 -8.43 -9.75 10.80
C VAL A 142 -8.64 -10.52 9.50
N ALA A 143 -8.06 -10.04 8.40
CA ALA A 143 -8.15 -10.65 7.09
C ALA A 143 -7.62 -12.09 7.10
N GLN A 144 -6.45 -12.32 7.70
CA GLN A 144 -5.85 -13.67 7.85
C GLN A 144 -6.74 -14.64 8.64
N ARG A 145 -7.53 -14.14 9.59
CA ARG A 145 -8.48 -14.96 10.34
C ARG A 145 -9.73 -15.33 9.53
N LEU A 146 -10.17 -14.42 8.66
CA LEU A 146 -11.39 -14.59 7.87
C LEU A 146 -11.17 -15.38 6.57
N ALA A 147 -10.01 -15.22 5.94
CA ALA A 147 -9.67 -15.86 4.66
C ALA A 147 -8.17 -16.14 4.60
N PRO A 148 -7.67 -17.21 5.26
CA PRO A 148 -6.25 -17.53 5.29
C PRO A 148 -5.66 -17.50 3.87
N PRO A 149 -4.47 -16.91 3.67
CA PRO A 149 -3.77 -17.01 2.40
C PRO A 149 -3.65 -18.50 2.04
N SER A 150 -4.00 -18.85 0.81
CA SER A 150 -3.66 -20.15 0.25
C SER A 150 -2.14 -20.13 0.02
N ASP A 151 -1.37 -20.41 1.06
CA ASP A 151 0.06 -20.66 0.92
C ASP A 151 0.20 -21.76 -0.16
N GLY A 152 0.91 -21.44 -1.24
CA GLY A 152 0.91 -22.20 -2.48
C GLY A 152 1.05 -23.71 -2.30
N ALA A 153 0.14 -24.44 -2.97
CA ALA A 153 0.46 -25.69 -3.62
C ALA A 153 1.23 -25.41 -4.92
#